data_AF-A0A8T4M8K0-F1
#
_entry.id   AF-A0A8T4M8K0-F1
#
_cell.length_a   1.000
_cell.length_b   1.000
_cell.length_c   1.000
_cell.angle_alpha   90.00
_cell.angle_beta   90.00
_cell.angle_gamma   90.00
#
_symmetry.space_group_name_H-M   'P 1'
#
loop_
_entity.id
_entity.type
_entity.pdbx_description
1 polymer ?
#
loop_
_entity_poly.entity_id
_entity_poly.type
_entity_poly.pdbx_seq_one_letter_code
_entity_poly.pdbx_strand_id
1 'polypeptide(L)'
;MKTGNKTERWMASSFSNEIFEFLNFSKFQKKNFAKISLGNGNYAKFSNENSGLAKNKLFLVLIFILILIISFVGSVYAITGTIGNGRMILRANTGDLIKKSILVKNVNNVSVNIELSSSGDLEKDVVIKDNNFLLEPGSEKDAKFEIKVKNEGTTETKINVKFTSLEEKQGVILSSNVVIIAGKGDDDSGSNFSSKTIVFISTGIIIVVLAILLAISYIKKKKGAEKGGEVKLKKSAGKP
;
A
#
# COMPACT_ATOMS: atom_id res chain seq x y z
N MET A 1 15.82 13.42 22.05
CA MET A 1 15.01 14.65 21.92
C MET A 1 13.56 14.26 21.73
N LYS A 2 12.68 14.55 22.71
CA LYS A 2 11.23 14.27 22.61
C LYS A 2 10.53 15.51 22.06
N THR A 3 10.08 15.45 20.81
CA THR A 3 9.24 16.48 20.19
C THR A 3 7.79 16.27 20.63
N GLY A 4 7.41 16.93 21.73
CA GLY A 4 6.03 16.96 22.20
C GLY A 4 5.15 17.81 21.29
N ASN A 5 4.01 17.23 20.89
CA ASN A 5 3.04 17.77 19.93
C ASN A 5 2.39 19.06 20.46
N LYS A 6 2.77 20.22 19.90
CA LYS A 6 2.37 21.56 20.38
C LYS A 6 0.92 21.92 20.04
N THR A 7 0.27 21.16 19.16
CA THR A 7 -1.08 21.40 18.63
C THR A 7 -2.20 20.94 19.56
N GLU A 8 -2.00 19.87 20.33
CA GLU A 8 -3.03 19.39 21.29
C GLU A 8 -3.25 20.38 22.44
N ARG A 9 -2.22 21.14 22.81
CA ARG A 9 -2.28 22.13 23.89
C ARG A 9 -3.12 23.37 23.54
N TRP A 10 -3.26 23.70 22.26
CA TRP A 10 -4.02 24.87 21.80
C TRP A 10 -5.52 24.59 21.68
N MET A 11 -5.92 23.38 21.28
CA MET A 11 -7.34 23.04 21.22
C MET A 11 -7.98 22.93 22.62
N ALA A 12 -7.25 22.40 23.60
CA ALA A 12 -7.73 22.32 24.97
C ALA A 12 -7.97 23.70 25.62
N SER A 13 -7.17 24.73 25.27
CA SER A 13 -7.34 26.08 25.85
C SER A 13 -8.47 26.88 25.21
N SER A 14 -8.76 26.66 23.93
CA SER A 14 -9.84 27.39 23.25
C SER A 14 -11.21 26.94 23.77
N PHE A 15 -11.37 25.63 23.99
CA PHE A 15 -12.63 25.06 24.47
C PHE A 15 -12.93 25.43 25.94
N SER A 16 -11.89 25.60 26.79
CA SER A 16 -12.09 26.00 28.19
C SER A 16 -12.59 27.44 28.35
N ASN A 17 -12.20 28.34 27.44
CA ASN A 17 -12.57 29.76 27.55
C ASN A 17 -14.03 30.01 27.16
N GLU A 18 -14.54 29.31 26.14
CA GLU A 18 -15.95 29.42 25.74
C GLU A 18 -16.90 28.86 26.81
N ILE A 19 -16.54 27.75 27.46
CA ILE A 19 -17.31 27.20 28.57
C ILE A 19 -17.34 28.16 29.77
N PHE A 20 -16.24 28.86 30.04
CA PHE A 20 -16.16 29.80 31.16
C PHE A 20 -17.00 31.07 30.95
N GLU A 21 -17.01 31.62 29.73
CA GLU A 21 -17.87 32.73 29.31
C GLU A 21 -19.36 32.36 29.47
N PHE A 22 -19.75 31.16 29.02
CA PHE A 22 -21.14 30.69 29.12
C PHE A 22 -21.60 30.53 30.58
N LEU A 23 -20.74 29.99 31.44
CA LEU A 23 -21.05 29.85 32.87
C LEU A 23 -21.20 31.21 33.57
N ASN A 24 -20.39 32.20 33.21
CA ASN A 24 -20.50 33.57 33.75
C ASN A 24 -21.76 34.29 33.28
N PHE A 25 -22.16 34.11 32.03
CA PHE A 25 -23.42 34.67 31.52
C PHE A 25 -24.64 34.15 32.30
N SER A 26 -24.67 32.87 32.66
CA SER A 26 -25.77 32.30 33.45
C SER A 26 -25.88 32.89 34.87
N LYS A 27 -24.74 33.22 35.50
CA LYS A 27 -24.70 33.84 36.83
C LYS A 27 -25.17 35.29 36.81
N PHE A 28 -24.90 36.01 35.73
CA PHE A 28 -25.36 37.40 35.55
C PHE A 28 -26.89 37.49 35.47
N GLN A 29 -27.54 36.58 34.74
CA GLN A 29 -28.99 36.54 34.63
C GLN A 29 -29.68 36.34 36.00
N LYS A 30 -29.17 35.42 36.84
CA LYS A 30 -29.73 35.16 38.18
C LYS A 30 -29.71 36.38 39.12
N LYS A 31 -28.73 37.28 38.97
CA LYS A 31 -28.53 38.40 39.89
C LYS A 31 -29.48 39.58 39.62
N ASN A 32 -29.94 39.75 38.38
CA ASN A 32 -30.84 40.84 38.01
C ASN A 32 -32.32 40.55 38.34
N PHE A 33 -32.74 39.28 38.38
CA PHE A 33 -34.12 38.94 38.80
C PHE A 33 -34.38 39.16 40.29
N ALA A 34 -33.35 39.18 41.13
CA ALA A 34 -33.50 39.38 42.58
C ALA A 34 -33.75 40.85 42.98
N LYS A 35 -33.64 41.81 42.06
CA LYS A 35 -33.63 43.25 42.39
C LYS A 35 -34.92 44.02 42.06
N ILE A 36 -35.97 43.35 41.58
CA ILE A 36 -37.26 43.98 41.22
C ILE A 36 -38.34 43.76 42.30
N SER A 37 -37.95 43.40 43.53
CA SER A 37 -38.90 43.28 44.64
C SER A 37 -38.33 43.97 45.85
N LEU A 38 -38.55 45.28 45.97
CA LEU A 38 -38.57 46.03 47.24
C LEU A 38 -39.09 47.45 46.96
N GLY A 39 -40.40 47.62 47.10
CA GLY A 39 -41.09 48.90 47.02
C GLY A 39 -42.53 48.77 47.53
N ASN A 40 -42.70 48.97 48.84
CA ASN A 40 -43.94 49.19 49.60
C ASN A 40 -45.15 48.27 49.35
N GLY A 41 -45.33 47.33 50.29
CA GLY A 41 -46.49 47.42 51.19
C GLY A 41 -47.84 46.90 50.71
N ASN A 42 -47.94 46.20 49.58
CA ASN A 42 -49.12 45.40 49.25
C ASN A 42 -48.67 44.06 48.66
N TYR A 43 -48.61 43.05 49.52
CA TYR A 43 -48.34 41.67 49.09
C TYR A 43 -49.57 41.14 48.35
N ALA A 44 -49.68 41.48 47.07
CA ALA A 44 -50.60 40.80 46.17
C ALA A 44 -50.21 39.31 46.18
N LYS A 45 -51.06 38.51 46.81
CA LYS A 45 -50.96 37.04 46.85
C LYS A 45 -51.26 36.54 45.44
N PHE A 46 -50.27 36.63 44.54
CA PHE A 46 -50.34 36.03 43.21
C PHE A 46 -50.35 34.52 43.39
N SER A 47 -51.56 33.92 43.46
CA SER A 47 -51.72 32.48 43.34
C SER A 47 -51.22 32.06 41.97
N ASN A 48 -50.07 31.39 41.96
CA ASN A 48 -49.44 30.86 40.76
C ASN A 48 -50.17 29.57 40.32
N GLU A 49 -51.45 29.70 39.95
CA GLU A 49 -52.30 28.59 39.49
C GLU A 49 -52.04 28.18 38.03
N ASN A 50 -51.19 28.89 37.30
CA ASN A 50 -50.82 28.56 35.92
C ASN A 50 -49.42 27.90 35.78
N SER A 51 -48.88 27.35 36.87
CA SER A 51 -47.53 26.75 36.89
C SER A 51 -47.42 25.41 36.15
N GLY A 52 -48.55 24.77 35.84
CA GLY A 52 -48.59 23.55 35.01
C GLY A 52 -48.41 23.84 33.51
N LEU A 53 -48.95 24.96 33.01
CA LEU A 53 -48.94 25.27 31.57
C LEU A 53 -47.55 25.76 31.08
N ALA A 54 -46.79 26.44 31.95
CA ALA A 54 -45.49 27.00 31.62
C ALA A 54 -44.38 25.94 31.46
N LYS A 55 -44.47 24.82 32.19
CA LYS A 55 -43.49 23.72 32.12
C LYS A 55 -43.49 23.03 30.74
N ASN A 56 -44.67 22.87 30.14
CA ASN A 56 -44.80 22.24 28.82
C ASN A 56 -44.27 23.14 27.69
N LYS A 57 -44.39 24.47 27.84
CA LYS A 57 -43.84 25.43 26.86
C LYS A 57 -42.31 25.46 26.87
N LEU A 58 -41.68 25.45 28.06
CA LEU A 58 -40.22 25.40 28.17
C LEU A 58 -39.66 24.11 27.55
N PHE A 59 -40.35 22.98 27.77
CA PHE A 59 -39.98 21.69 27.19
C PHE A 59 -40.03 21.72 25.65
N LEU A 60 -41.08 22.32 25.07
CA LEU A 60 -41.19 22.49 23.62
C LEU A 60 -40.09 23.39 23.05
N VAL A 61 -39.73 24.47 23.74
CA VAL A 61 -38.62 25.35 23.32
C VAL A 61 -37.28 24.61 23.36
N LEU A 62 -37.04 23.79 24.39
CA LEU A 62 -35.82 22.98 24.47
C LEU A 62 -35.75 21.93 23.36
N ILE A 63 -36.86 21.26 23.05
CA ILE A 63 -36.95 20.32 21.92
C ILE A 63 -36.67 21.04 20.61
N PHE A 64 -37.25 22.23 20.41
CA PHE A 64 -37.03 23.01 19.19
C PHE A 64 -35.56 23.41 19.05
N ILE A 65 -34.92 23.88 20.13
CA ILE A 65 -33.49 24.21 20.14
C ILE A 65 -32.66 22.95 19.83
N LEU A 66 -33.01 21.79 20.39
CA LEU A 66 -32.31 20.54 20.11
C LEU A 66 -32.41 20.14 18.63
N ILE A 67 -33.61 20.20 18.04
CA ILE A 67 -33.82 19.93 16.61
C ILE A 67 -33.02 20.90 15.75
N LEU A 68 -32.96 22.17 16.15
CA LEU A 68 -32.18 23.20 15.47
C LEU A 68 -30.69 22.85 15.51
N ILE A 69 -30.15 22.46 16.66
CA ILE A 69 -28.74 22.03 16.81
C ILE A 69 -28.44 20.78 15.96
N ILE A 70 -29.35 19.79 15.93
CA ILE A 70 -29.18 18.58 15.11
C ILE A 70 -29.25 18.92 13.61
N SER A 71 -29.97 19.96 13.23
CA SER A 71 -30.06 20.42 11.83
C SER A 71 -28.77 21.10 11.34
N PHE A 72 -27.93 21.59 12.25
CA PHE A 72 -26.63 22.22 11.93
C PHE A 72 -25.45 21.25 11.90
N VAL A 73 -25.67 19.95 12.11
CA VAL A 73 -24.64 18.93 11.90
C VAL A 73 -24.49 18.71 10.39
N GLY A 74 -24.03 19.74 9.70
CA GLY A 74 -23.73 19.70 8.28
C GLY A 74 -22.71 18.59 8.02
N SER A 75 -22.88 17.90 6.89
CA SER A 75 -22.00 16.81 6.46
C SER A 75 -20.56 17.29 6.42
N VAL A 76 -19.76 16.91 7.41
CA VAL A 76 -18.30 17.11 7.39
C VAL A 76 -17.76 16.10 6.38
N TYR A 77 -17.42 16.58 5.18
CA TYR A 77 -16.81 15.75 4.14
C TYR A 77 -15.32 15.63 4.44
N ALA A 78 -14.90 14.48 4.99
CA ALA A 78 -13.50 14.17 5.13
C ALA A 78 -13.01 13.46 3.86
N ILE A 79 -11.92 13.95 3.26
CA ILE A 79 -11.26 13.25 2.16
C ILE A 79 -10.76 11.90 2.68
N THR A 80 -11.16 10.83 2.02
CA THR A 80 -10.72 9.48 2.32
C THR A 80 -9.82 9.00 1.18
N GLY A 81 -8.56 8.69 1.49
CA GLY A 81 -7.66 8.03 0.55
C GLY A 81 -7.79 6.51 0.64
N THR A 82 -7.52 5.79 -0.45
CA THR A 82 -7.31 4.33 -0.40
C THR A 82 -6.11 3.96 -1.27
N ILE A 83 -5.18 3.22 -0.69
CA ILE A 83 -4.01 2.69 -1.40
C ILE A 83 -4.01 1.15 -1.31
N GLY A 84 -3.64 0.50 -2.42
CA GLY A 84 -3.35 -0.92 -2.47
C GLY A 84 -1.96 -1.22 -1.91
N ASN A 85 -1.73 -2.47 -1.51
CA ASN A 85 -0.42 -2.96 -1.05
C ASN A 85 0.19 -2.08 0.05
N GLY A 86 -0.50 -1.90 1.19
CA GLY A 86 0.02 -1.12 2.32
C GLY A 86 1.36 -1.63 2.87
N ARG A 87 1.73 -2.88 2.58
CA ARG A 87 3.06 -3.44 2.84
C ARG A 87 3.52 -4.32 1.68
N MET A 88 4.79 -4.20 1.30
CA MET A 88 5.44 -4.99 0.26
C MET A 88 6.77 -5.54 0.81
N ILE A 89 7.04 -6.82 0.59
CA ILE A 89 8.32 -7.45 0.93
C ILE A 89 8.96 -7.93 -0.36
N LEU A 90 10.14 -7.42 -0.67
CA LEU A 90 10.87 -7.67 -1.91
C LEU A 90 12.19 -8.37 -1.58
N ARG A 91 12.53 -9.38 -2.38
CA ARG A 91 13.82 -10.06 -2.33
C ARG A 91 14.54 -9.75 -3.63
N ALA A 92 15.76 -9.25 -3.53
CA ALA A 92 16.56 -8.83 -4.68
C ALA A 92 18.05 -8.98 -4.37
N ASN A 93 18.89 -8.84 -5.38
CA ASN A 93 20.33 -8.81 -5.23
C ASN A 93 20.82 -7.36 -5.25
N THR A 94 21.98 -7.12 -4.64
CA THR A 94 22.68 -5.83 -4.77
C THR A 94 22.96 -5.54 -6.24
N GLY A 95 22.62 -4.34 -6.70
CA GLY A 95 22.71 -3.92 -8.11
C GLY A 95 21.38 -3.96 -8.87
N ASP A 96 20.38 -4.70 -8.37
CA ASP A 96 19.10 -4.85 -9.05
C ASP A 96 18.31 -3.52 -9.13
N LEU A 97 17.61 -3.36 -10.25
CA LEU A 97 16.60 -2.31 -10.45
C LEU A 97 15.20 -2.94 -10.37
N ILE A 98 14.53 -2.75 -9.25
CA ILE A 98 13.19 -3.29 -9.03
C ILE A 98 12.14 -2.32 -9.57
N LYS A 99 11.23 -2.80 -10.42
CA LYS A 99 10.10 -2.02 -10.95
C LYS A 99 8.79 -2.49 -10.34
N LYS A 100 8.04 -1.59 -9.70
CA LYS A 100 6.77 -1.89 -9.02
C LYS A 100 5.76 -0.74 -9.19
N SER A 101 4.53 -1.00 -8.75
CA SER A 101 3.46 -0.03 -8.69
C SER A 101 2.67 -0.14 -7.38
N ILE A 102 2.01 0.96 -7.03
CA ILE A 102 0.99 1.02 -5.96
C ILE A 102 -0.33 1.45 -6.62
N LEU A 103 -1.39 0.68 -6.35
CA LEU A 103 -2.73 1.03 -6.79
C LEU A 103 -3.27 2.16 -5.92
N VAL A 104 -3.64 3.27 -6.52
CA VAL A 104 -4.25 4.42 -5.84
C VAL A 104 -5.69 4.54 -6.28
N LYS A 105 -6.63 4.61 -5.33
CA LYS A 105 -8.07 4.73 -5.62
C LYS A 105 -8.63 6.00 -5.03
N ASN A 106 -9.43 6.72 -5.82
CA ASN A 106 -10.25 7.81 -5.32
C ASN A 106 -11.66 7.27 -4.99
N VAL A 107 -11.94 7.07 -3.70
CA VAL A 107 -13.26 6.65 -3.21
C VAL A 107 -14.18 7.82 -2.85
N ASN A 108 -13.72 9.05 -3.06
CA ASN A 108 -14.49 10.25 -2.78
C ASN A 108 -15.44 10.57 -3.94
N ASN A 109 -16.44 11.42 -3.66
CA ASN A 109 -17.36 11.99 -4.64
C ASN A 109 -16.82 13.26 -5.34
N VAL A 110 -15.56 13.63 -5.09
CA VAL A 110 -14.88 14.79 -5.67
C VAL A 110 -13.52 14.37 -6.25
N SER A 111 -13.02 15.10 -7.24
CA SER A 111 -11.71 14.83 -7.85
C SER A 111 -10.59 15.20 -6.85
N VAL A 112 -9.54 14.39 -6.81
CA VAL A 112 -8.43 14.55 -5.86
C VAL A 112 -7.10 14.60 -6.59
N ASN A 113 -6.25 15.54 -6.19
CA ASN A 113 -4.87 15.58 -6.62
C ASN A 113 -4.03 14.62 -5.78
N ILE A 114 -3.31 13.75 -6.45
CA ILE A 114 -2.47 12.72 -5.86
C ILE A 114 -1.00 13.12 -6.03
N GLU A 115 -0.27 13.16 -4.93
CA GLU A 115 1.18 13.42 -4.91
C GLU A 115 1.91 12.26 -4.21
N LEU A 116 2.94 11.71 -4.85
CA LEU A 116 3.73 10.62 -4.30
C LEU A 116 5.13 11.09 -3.91
N SER A 117 5.60 10.65 -2.76
CA SER A 117 6.98 10.87 -2.28
C SER A 117 7.54 9.63 -1.60
N SER A 118 8.86 9.50 -1.58
CA SER A 118 9.58 8.44 -0.85
C SER A 118 10.12 8.99 0.47
N SER A 119 10.32 8.12 1.46
CA SER A 119 11.00 8.45 2.73
C SER A 119 11.58 7.18 3.36
N GLY A 120 12.65 7.31 4.14
CA GLY A 120 13.30 6.17 4.81
C GLY A 120 14.67 5.84 4.21
N ASP A 121 15.12 4.60 4.39
CA ASP A 121 16.51 4.21 4.12
C ASP A 121 16.91 4.38 2.64
N LEU A 122 15.95 4.16 1.74
CA LEU A 122 16.17 4.18 0.29
C LEU A 122 15.56 5.42 -0.38
N GLU A 123 15.23 6.49 0.35
CA GLU A 123 14.55 7.67 -0.22
C GLU A 123 15.19 8.18 -1.51
N LYS A 124 16.53 8.27 -1.55
CA LYS A 124 17.34 8.74 -2.68
C LYS A 124 17.46 7.73 -3.83
N ASP A 125 17.12 6.47 -3.57
CA ASP A 125 17.23 5.36 -4.51
C ASP A 125 15.88 4.95 -5.12
N VAL A 126 14.79 5.55 -4.64
CA VAL A 126 13.46 5.41 -5.23
C VAL A 126 13.25 6.49 -6.29
N VAL A 127 12.88 6.08 -7.50
CA VAL A 127 12.48 6.97 -8.60
C VAL A 127 10.99 6.77 -8.88
N ILE A 128 10.18 7.76 -8.54
CA ILE A 128 8.73 7.75 -8.75
C ILE A 128 8.45 8.30 -10.16
N LYS A 129 7.83 7.48 -11.02
CA LYS A 129 7.51 7.88 -12.41
C LYS A 129 6.21 8.66 -12.49
N ASP A 130 5.23 8.30 -11.67
CA ASP A 130 3.93 8.95 -11.56
C ASP A 130 3.85 9.79 -10.27
N ASN A 131 4.63 10.88 -10.19
CA ASN A 131 4.78 11.66 -8.95
C ASN A 131 3.57 12.55 -8.63
N ASN A 132 2.85 13.05 -9.64
CA ASN A 132 1.68 13.88 -9.46
C ASN A 132 0.64 13.58 -10.55
N PHE A 133 -0.61 13.35 -10.16
CA PHE A 133 -1.72 13.13 -11.09
C PHE A 133 -3.08 13.41 -10.43
N LEU A 134 -4.09 13.70 -11.25
CA LEU A 134 -5.48 13.87 -10.82
C LEU A 134 -6.23 12.54 -10.94
N LEU A 135 -7.07 12.22 -9.95
CA LEU A 135 -8.05 11.14 -10.01
C LEU A 135 -9.47 11.69 -9.91
N GLU A 136 -10.30 11.35 -10.90
CA GLU A 136 -11.73 11.61 -10.89
C GLU A 136 -12.46 10.75 -9.83
N PRO A 137 -13.67 11.13 -9.39
CA PRO A 137 -14.47 10.35 -8.46
C PRO A 137 -14.61 8.89 -8.90
N GLY A 138 -14.32 7.94 -8.01
CA GLY A 138 -14.40 6.50 -8.28
C GLY A 138 -13.29 5.92 -9.17
N SER A 139 -12.36 6.73 -9.66
CA SER A 139 -11.27 6.27 -10.54
C SER A 139 -10.08 5.70 -9.75
N GLU A 140 -9.26 4.89 -10.43
CA GLU A 140 -8.04 4.30 -9.88
C GLU A 140 -6.87 4.35 -10.87
N LYS A 141 -5.64 4.35 -10.35
CA LYS A 141 -4.41 4.33 -11.15
C LYS A 141 -3.30 3.54 -10.46
N ASP A 142 -2.58 2.73 -11.23
CA ASP A 142 -1.31 2.13 -10.81
C ASP A 142 -0.16 3.13 -10.94
N ALA A 143 0.26 3.72 -9.82
CA ALA A 143 1.39 4.66 -9.79
C ALA A 143 2.72 3.88 -9.75
N LYS A 144 3.56 4.08 -10.77
CA LYS A 144 4.80 3.32 -10.97
C LYS A 144 6.00 3.96 -10.27
N PHE A 145 6.85 3.12 -9.71
CA PHE A 145 8.14 3.52 -9.13
C PHE A 145 9.21 2.45 -9.38
N GLU A 146 10.46 2.89 -9.34
CA GLU A 146 11.64 2.05 -9.47
C GLU A 146 12.50 2.20 -8.20
N ILE A 147 13.12 1.12 -7.74
CA ILE A 147 14.05 1.14 -6.61
C ILE A 147 15.37 0.53 -7.03
N LYS A 148 16.47 1.26 -6.84
CA LYS A 148 17.82 0.73 -7.05
C LYS A 148 18.38 0.14 -5.76
N VAL A 149 18.68 -1.15 -5.74
CA VAL A 149 19.25 -1.82 -4.56
C VAL A 149 20.75 -1.62 -4.55
N LYS A 150 21.27 -0.81 -3.62
CA LYS A 150 22.71 -0.48 -3.55
C LYS A 150 23.50 -1.28 -2.52
N ASN A 151 22.85 -1.68 -1.44
CA ASN A 151 23.50 -2.31 -0.29
C ASN A 151 22.81 -3.63 0.03
N GLU A 152 23.59 -4.59 0.51
CA GLU A 152 23.10 -5.85 1.07
C GLU A 152 22.35 -5.61 2.40
N GLY A 153 21.56 -6.60 2.83
CA GLY A 153 20.85 -6.57 4.09
C GLY A 153 19.37 -6.21 3.96
N THR A 154 18.73 -5.87 5.07
CA THR A 154 17.31 -5.48 5.08
C THR A 154 17.20 -3.96 5.18
N THR A 155 16.48 -3.34 4.26
CA THR A 155 16.20 -1.90 4.25
C THR A 155 14.70 -1.66 4.19
N GLU A 156 14.26 -0.55 4.80
CA GLU A 156 12.86 -0.16 4.84
C GLU A 156 12.67 1.24 4.25
N THR A 157 11.73 1.36 3.31
CA THR A 157 11.34 2.64 2.71
C THR A 157 9.83 2.75 2.64
N LYS A 158 9.31 3.96 2.68
CA LYS A 158 7.87 4.25 2.61
C LYS A 158 7.58 5.08 1.38
N ILE A 159 6.57 4.65 0.62
CA ILE A 159 5.98 5.46 -0.45
C ILE A 159 4.75 6.15 0.14
N ASN A 160 4.85 7.46 0.34
CA ASN A 160 3.77 8.29 0.83
C ASN A 160 2.92 8.75 -0.35
N VAL A 161 1.61 8.64 -0.20
CA VAL A 161 0.59 9.05 -1.17
C VAL A 161 -0.28 10.09 -0.49
N LYS A 162 -0.18 11.33 -0.94
CA LYS A 162 -0.96 12.46 -0.44
C LYS A 162 -2.16 12.70 -1.34
N PHE A 163 -3.33 12.70 -0.75
CA PHE A 163 -4.62 13.01 -1.38
C PHE A 163 -4.99 14.43 -0.98
N THR A 164 -5.13 15.33 -1.95
CA THR A 164 -5.53 16.73 -1.71
C THR A 164 -6.77 17.04 -2.55
N SER A 165 -7.82 17.60 -1.94
CA SER A 165 -8.98 18.06 -2.72
C SER A 165 -8.58 19.31 -3.51
N LEU A 166 -9.21 19.50 -4.67
CA LEU A 166 -9.05 20.74 -5.42
C LEU A 166 -9.78 21.91 -4.75
N GLU A 167 -10.87 21.63 -4.04
CA GLU A 167 -11.72 22.62 -3.39
C GLU A 167 -11.22 22.97 -1.98
N GLU A 168 -10.68 21.96 -1.28
CA GLU A 168 -10.22 22.10 0.09
C GLU A 168 -8.72 21.86 0.18
N LYS A 169 -8.00 22.77 0.85
CA LYS A 169 -6.55 22.62 1.12
C LYS A 169 -6.22 21.53 2.15
N GLN A 170 -7.24 20.81 2.64
CA GLN A 170 -7.04 19.68 3.53
C GLN A 170 -6.69 18.44 2.72
N GLY A 171 -5.89 17.55 3.31
CA GLY A 171 -5.46 16.34 2.65
C GLY A 171 -5.11 15.25 3.63
N VAL A 172 -5.17 14.01 3.14
CA VAL A 172 -4.79 12.82 3.88
C VAL A 172 -3.54 12.22 3.24
N ILE A 173 -2.61 11.79 4.07
CA ILE A 173 -1.40 11.10 3.62
C ILE A 173 -1.49 9.65 4.09
N LEU A 174 -1.39 8.72 3.14
CA LEU A 174 -1.26 7.30 3.39
C LEU A 174 0.14 6.84 3.00
N SER A 175 0.63 5.76 3.59
CA SER A 175 1.97 5.25 3.29
C SER A 175 1.94 3.75 2.99
N SER A 176 2.61 3.34 1.93
CA SER A 176 2.93 1.93 1.64
C SER A 176 4.35 1.64 2.11
N ASN A 177 4.51 0.62 2.96
CA ASN A 177 5.80 0.21 3.50
C ASN A 177 6.46 -0.85 2.61
N VAL A 178 7.65 -0.56 2.08
CA VAL A 178 8.42 -1.45 1.22
C VAL A 178 9.67 -1.91 1.98
N VAL A 179 9.71 -3.20 2.29
CA VAL A 179 10.86 -3.87 2.92
C VAL A 179 11.63 -4.61 1.83
N ILE A 180 12.91 -4.30 1.67
CA ILE A 180 13.79 -4.97 0.72
C ILE A 180 14.79 -5.82 1.49
N ILE A 181 14.84 -7.10 1.16
CA ILE A 181 15.84 -8.05 1.66
C ILE A 181 16.81 -8.29 0.50
N ALA A 182 17.94 -7.60 0.56
CA ALA A 182 19.00 -7.65 -0.43
C ALA A 182 20.03 -8.73 -0.08
N GLY A 183 20.18 -9.71 -0.95
CA GLY A 183 21.29 -10.66 -0.89
C GLY A 183 22.58 -10.06 -1.46
N LYS A 184 23.71 -10.68 -1.10
CA LYS A 184 24.95 -10.51 -1.86
C LYS A 184 24.62 -10.91 -3.29
N GLY A 185 24.73 -9.96 -4.20
CA GLY A 185 24.74 -10.32 -5.61
C GLY A 185 25.95 -11.20 -5.77
N ASP A 186 25.76 -12.50 -5.86
CA ASP A 186 26.75 -13.31 -6.55
C ASP A 186 26.86 -12.62 -7.89
N ASP A 187 28.02 -12.04 -8.17
CA ASP A 187 28.36 -11.56 -9.50
C ASP A 187 28.24 -12.80 -10.39
N ASP A 188 27.02 -13.03 -10.85
CA ASP A 188 26.65 -13.99 -11.86
C ASP A 188 27.22 -13.38 -13.14
N SER A 189 28.56 -13.37 -13.19
CA SER A 189 29.35 -14.09 -14.18
C SER A 189 28.79 -15.49 -14.46
N GLY A 190 27.47 -15.56 -14.68
CA GLY A 190 26.85 -16.45 -15.60
C GLY A 190 27.65 -16.25 -16.86
N SER A 191 28.63 -17.14 -17.03
CA SER A 191 29.16 -17.49 -18.32
C SER A 191 27.90 -17.66 -19.15
N ASN A 192 27.60 -16.63 -19.94
CA ASN A 192 26.68 -16.75 -21.05
C ASN A 192 27.36 -17.82 -21.89
N PHE A 193 27.07 -19.09 -21.60
CA PHE A 193 27.38 -20.21 -22.44
C PHE A 193 26.59 -19.87 -23.68
N SER A 194 27.27 -19.16 -24.59
CA SER A 194 26.75 -18.75 -25.87
C SER A 194 26.06 -19.98 -26.40
N SER A 195 24.82 -19.85 -26.87
CA SER A 195 24.08 -20.97 -27.46
C SER A 195 24.93 -21.74 -28.49
N LYS A 196 25.93 -21.08 -29.09
CA LYS A 196 26.99 -21.71 -29.89
C LYS A 196 27.82 -22.76 -29.13
N THR A 197 28.27 -22.51 -27.90
CA THR A 197 29.06 -23.45 -27.09
C THR A 197 28.25 -24.70 -26.72
N ILE A 198 26.96 -24.56 -26.40
CA ILE A 198 26.07 -25.71 -26.15
C ILE A 198 25.90 -26.54 -27.43
N VAL A 199 25.73 -25.88 -28.58
CA VAL A 199 25.67 -26.56 -29.88
C VAL A 199 26.97 -27.31 -30.15
N PHE A 200 28.15 -26.72 -29.93
CA PHE A 200 29.44 -27.39 -30.14
C PHE A 200 29.64 -28.63 -29.26
N ILE A 201 29.22 -28.59 -27.99
CA ILE A 201 29.30 -29.76 -27.09
C ILE A 201 28.36 -30.88 -27.58
N SER A 202 27.15 -30.53 -28.04
CA SER A 202 26.21 -31.52 -28.57
C SER A 202 26.70 -32.20 -29.85
N THR A 203 27.29 -31.43 -30.78
CA THR A 203 27.81 -31.97 -32.04
C THR A 203 29.03 -32.86 -31.81
N GLY A 204 29.90 -32.50 -30.87
CA GLY A 204 31.07 -33.30 -30.50
C GLY A 204 30.70 -34.68 -29.98
N ILE A 205 29.71 -34.77 -29.09
CA ILE A 205 29.23 -36.06 -28.54
C ILE A 205 28.66 -36.94 -29.66
N ILE A 206 27.89 -36.37 -30.60
CA ILE A 206 27.32 -37.12 -31.72
C ILE A 206 28.42 -37.71 -32.62
N ILE A 207 29.46 -36.95 -32.93
CA ILE A 207 30.57 -37.42 -33.76
C ILE A 207 31.33 -38.57 -33.08
N VAL A 208 31.56 -38.48 -31.77
CA VAL A 208 32.23 -39.53 -31.00
C VAL A 208 31.39 -40.82 -30.98
N VAL A 209 30.08 -40.70 -30.73
CA VAL A 209 29.16 -41.86 -30.77
C VAL A 209 29.14 -42.50 -32.16
N LEU A 210 29.11 -41.69 -33.22
CA LEU A 210 29.10 -42.18 -34.60
C LEU A 210 30.41 -42.90 -34.97
N ALA A 211 31.56 -42.38 -34.52
CA ALA A 211 32.86 -43.02 -34.70
C ALA A 211 32.95 -44.38 -33.97
N ILE A 212 32.41 -44.47 -32.75
CA ILE A 212 32.35 -45.73 -31.99
C ILE A 212 31.47 -46.76 -32.71
N LEU A 213 30.30 -46.35 -33.22
CA LEU A 213 29.41 -47.24 -33.98
C LEU A 213 30.05 -47.78 -35.26
N LEU A 214 30.77 -46.92 -36.00
CA LEU A 214 31.52 -47.32 -37.19
C LEU A 214 32.64 -48.31 -36.85
N ALA A 215 33.38 -48.08 -35.76
CA ALA A 215 34.43 -48.98 -35.30
C ALA A 215 33.86 -50.37 -34.93
N ILE A 216 32.73 -50.42 -34.21
CA ILE A 216 32.06 -51.68 -33.86
C ILE A 216 31.57 -52.42 -35.13
N SER A 217 31.00 -51.69 -36.10
CA SER A 217 30.54 -52.26 -37.37
C SER A 217 31.69 -52.86 -38.18
N TYR A 218 32.83 -52.16 -38.24
CA TYR A 218 34.04 -52.63 -38.93
C TYR A 218 34.58 -53.94 -38.32
N ILE A 219 34.64 -54.03 -36.98
CA ILE A 219 35.10 -55.23 -36.28
C ILE A 219 34.17 -56.43 -36.53
N LYS A 220 32.84 -56.21 -36.56
CA LYS A 220 31.86 -57.27 -36.88
C LYS A 220 32.02 -57.79 -38.31
N LYS A 221 32.21 -56.92 -39.29
CA LYS A 221 32.39 -57.32 -40.71
C LYS A 221 33.64 -58.20 -40.89
N LYS A 222 34.76 -57.86 -40.22
CA LYS A 222 36.00 -58.65 -40.29
C LYS A 222 35.83 -60.07 -39.73
N LYS A 223 35.11 -60.22 -38.61
CA LYS A 223 34.87 -61.56 -37.99
C LYS A 223 33.92 -62.46 -38.80
N GLY A 224 33.06 -61.88 -39.64
CA GLY A 224 32.15 -62.65 -40.51
C GLY A 224 32.87 -63.34 -41.68
N ALA A 225 33.97 -62.75 -42.17
CA ALA A 225 34.69 -63.27 -43.34
C ALA A 225 35.53 -64.53 -43.03
N GLU A 226 35.98 -64.73 -41.78
CA GLU A 226 36.79 -65.90 -41.41
C GLU A 226 35.98 -67.18 -41.16
N LYS A 227 34.65 -67.10 -40.98
CA LYS A 227 33.81 -68.28 -40.70
C LYS A 227 33.22 -68.96 -41.93
N GLY A 228 33.51 -68.48 -43.14
CA GLY A 228 32.96 -69.03 -44.40
C GLY A 228 33.81 -70.10 -45.09
N GLY A 229 34.98 -70.45 -44.55
CA GLY A 229 35.99 -71.25 -45.26
C GLY A 229 36.01 -72.76 -44.99
N GLU A 230 35.09 -73.33 -44.20
CA GLU A 230 35.11 -74.77 -43.90
C GLU A 230 34.25 -75.56 -44.91
N VAL A 231 34.85 -75.81 -46.08
CA VAL A 231 34.29 -76.69 -47.12
C VAL A 231 34.25 -78.13 -46.59
N LYS A 232 33.07 -78.60 -46.19
CA LYS A 232 32.83 -80.03 -45.90
C LYS A 232 32.91 -80.85 -47.18
N LEU A 233 34.09 -81.43 -47.43
CA LEU A 233 34.29 -82.55 -48.37
C LEU A 233 33.51 -83.78 -47.85
N LYS A 234 32.24 -83.93 -48.29
CA LYS A 234 31.51 -85.19 -48.15
C LYS A 234 32.10 -86.22 -49.12
N LYS A 235 33.02 -87.03 -48.60
CA LYS A 235 33.53 -88.24 -49.25
C LYS A 235 32.48 -89.34 -49.10
N SER A 236 31.64 -89.52 -50.12
CA SER A 236 30.74 -90.67 -50.24
C SER A 236 31.47 -91.79 -50.99
N ALA A 237 32.22 -92.60 -50.26
CA ALA A 237 32.70 -93.88 -50.73
C ALA A 237 31.57 -94.90 -50.58
N GLY A 238 31.20 -95.53 -51.69
CA GLY A 238 30.17 -96.56 -51.74
C GLY A 238 30.64 -97.93 -51.29
N LYS A 239 29.66 -98.82 -51.17
CA LYS A 239 29.63 -100.26 -51.49
C LYS A 239 28.33 -100.85 -50.89
N PRO A 240 27.93 -102.08 -51.27
CA PRO A 240 28.54 -103.01 -52.22
C PRO A 240 27.91 -103.02 -53.61
#